data_AF-U7QWS3-F1
#
_entry.id   AF-U7QWS3-F1
#
_cell.length_a   1.000
_cell.length_b   1.000
_cell.length_c   1.000
_cell.angle_alpha   90.00
_cell.angle_beta   90.00
_cell.angle_gamma   90.00
#
_symmetry.space_group_name_H-M   'P 1'
#
loop_
_entity.id
_entity.type
_entity.pdbx_description
1 polymer ?
#
loop_
_entity_poly.entity_id
_entity_poly.type
_entity_poly.pdbx_seq_one_letter_code
_entity_poly.pdbx_strand_id
1 'polypeptide(L)'
;MRESEMNKVNNNNNGKIIELRVNGASLCYLNTKSAISIDYLFFLKSVVETLSLDRTSLEHEANLVGKTINHNHAAFAAIKDPKAL
;
A
#
# COMPACT_ATOMS: atom_id res chain seq x y z
N MET A 1 -8.48 2.71 48.78
CA MET A 1 -7.81 2.46 47.49
C MET A 1 -8.67 3.13 46.42
N ARG A 2 -8.14 4.13 45.70
CA ARG A 2 -8.88 4.82 44.62
C ARG A 2 -8.56 4.10 43.32
N GLU A 3 -9.57 3.52 42.70
CA GLU A 3 -9.48 2.96 41.35
C GLU A 3 -9.12 4.09 40.40
N SER A 4 -7.91 4.03 39.85
CA SER A 4 -7.45 4.94 38.81
C SER A 4 -8.35 4.77 37.59
N GLU A 5 -9.01 5.85 37.19
CA GLU A 5 -9.79 5.96 35.97
C GLU A 5 -8.97 5.46 34.78
N MET A 6 -9.32 4.28 34.29
CA MET A 6 -8.81 3.76 33.04
C MET A 6 -9.36 4.67 31.94
N ASN A 7 -8.52 5.60 31.47
CA ASN A 7 -8.75 6.37 30.26
C ASN A 7 -9.03 5.40 29.12
N LYS A 8 -10.31 5.13 28.88
CA LYS A 8 -10.80 4.47 27.67
C LYS A 8 -10.49 5.42 26.53
N VAL A 9 -9.32 5.24 25.91
CA VAL A 9 -9.05 5.79 24.60
C VAL A 9 -10.06 5.15 23.66
N ASN A 10 -11.16 5.86 23.40
CA ASN A 10 -12.11 5.49 22.36
C ASN A 10 -11.40 5.71 21.02
N ASN A 11 -10.61 4.72 20.62
CA ASN A 11 -9.97 4.69 19.32
C ASN A 11 -11.07 4.36 18.30
N ASN A 12 -11.85 5.37 17.91
CA ASN A 12 -12.86 5.29 16.84
C ASN A 12 -12.19 5.16 15.45
N ASN A 13 -11.16 4.30 15.35
CA ASN A 13 -10.56 3.89 14.10
C ASN A 13 -11.54 2.97 13.37
N ASN A 14 -12.54 3.59 12.76
CA ASN A 14 -13.37 2.98 11.73
C ASN A 14 -12.43 2.76 10.54
N GLY A 15 -11.75 1.61 10.51
CA GLY A 15 -10.70 1.33 9.53
C GLY A 15 -11.11 1.75 8.12
N LYS A 16 -10.18 2.37 7.40
CA LYS A 16 -10.37 2.85 6.03
C LYS A 16 -10.27 1.69 5.05
N ILE A 17 -10.96 1.80 3.93
CA ILE A 17 -10.76 0.92 2.78
C ILE A 17 -9.78 1.61 1.84
N ILE A 18 -8.69 0.93 1.50
CA ILE A 18 -7.81 1.31 0.40
C ILE A 18 -8.28 0.52 -0.81
N GLU A 19 -8.63 1.17 -1.92
CA GLU A 19 -9.12 0.52 -3.13
C GLU A 19 -8.25 0.95 -4.32
N LEU A 20 -7.73 -0.02 -5.07
CA LEU A 20 -7.14 0.23 -6.38
C LEU A 20 -8.22 0.06 -7.45
N ARG A 21 -8.41 1.10 -8.25
CA ARG A 21 -9.29 1.06 -9.42
C ARG A 21 -8.48 1.33 -10.68
N VAL A 22 -8.72 0.54 -11.72
CA VAL A 22 -8.15 0.74 -13.06
C VAL A 22 -9.31 1.08 -14.00
N ASN A 23 -9.27 2.26 -14.62
CA ASN A 23 -10.35 2.75 -15.48
C ASN A 23 -11.74 2.70 -14.84
N GLY A 24 -11.82 2.96 -13.52
CA GLY A 24 -13.07 2.92 -12.75
C GLY A 24 -13.52 1.53 -12.28
N ALA A 25 -12.94 0.45 -12.79
CA ALA A 25 -13.18 -0.91 -12.30
C ALA A 25 -12.35 -1.17 -11.03
N SER A 26 -12.99 -1.70 -9.98
CA SER A 26 -12.30 -2.09 -8.75
C SER A 26 -11.48 -3.35 -8.99
N LEU A 27 -10.20 -3.29 -8.64
CA LEU A 27 -9.26 -4.37 -8.86
C LEU A 27 -8.93 -5.11 -7.57
N CYS A 28 -8.57 -4.37 -6.53
CA CYS A 28 -8.36 -4.93 -5.20
C CYS A 28 -8.61 -3.86 -4.13
N TYR A 29 -8.95 -4.32 -2.92
CA TYR A 29 -9.12 -3.44 -1.79
C TYR A 29 -8.56 -4.07 -0.51
N LEU A 30 -8.13 -3.22 0.42
CA LEU A 30 -7.64 -3.59 1.74
C LEU A 30 -8.51 -2.91 2.80
N ASN A 31 -9.16 -3.71 3.64
CA ASN A 31 -9.85 -3.20 4.82
C ASN A 31 -8.86 -3.07 5.99
N THR A 32 -8.46 -1.85 6.30
CA THR A 32 -7.44 -1.59 7.33
C THR A 32 -7.91 -1.83 8.77
N LYS A 33 -9.22 -2.04 9.00
CA LYS A 33 -9.75 -2.27 10.35
C LYS A 33 -9.22 -3.56 10.98
N SER A 34 -9.03 -4.59 10.17
CA SER A 34 -8.58 -5.93 10.60
C SER A 34 -7.29 -6.37 9.91
N ALA A 35 -6.74 -5.55 9.02
CA ALA A 35 -5.54 -5.89 8.27
C ALA A 35 -4.32 -5.95 9.20
N ILE A 36 -3.59 -7.05 9.10
CA ILE A 36 -2.25 -7.22 9.68
C ILE A 36 -1.19 -7.03 8.59
N SER A 37 0.08 -6.92 8.96
CA SER A 37 1.18 -6.61 8.02
C SER A 37 1.22 -7.52 6.78
N ILE A 38 0.85 -8.79 6.90
CA ILE A 38 0.81 -9.71 5.76
C ILE A 38 -0.25 -9.30 4.73
N ASP A 39 -1.39 -8.76 5.15
CA ASP A 39 -2.47 -8.33 4.24
C ASP A 39 -2.03 -7.14 3.40
N TYR A 40 -1.25 -6.22 3.98
CA TYR A 40 -0.62 -5.12 3.23
C TYR A 40 0.37 -5.64 2.18
N LEU A 41 1.19 -6.64 2.53
CA LEU A 41 2.14 -7.24 1.59
C LEU A 41 1.43 -7.95 0.43
N PHE A 42 0.37 -8.72 0.73
CA PHE A 42 -0.43 -9.37 -0.31
C PHE A 42 -1.17 -8.36 -1.19
N PHE A 43 -1.73 -7.31 -0.59
CA PHE A 43 -2.35 -6.22 -1.34
C PHE A 43 -1.35 -5.60 -2.33
N LEU A 44 -0.16 -5.19 -1.86
CA LEU A 44 0.89 -4.63 -2.71
C LEU A 44 1.34 -5.60 -3.81
N LYS A 45 1.49 -6.89 -3.48
CA LYS A 45 1.80 -7.93 -4.46
C LYS A 45 0.75 -7.99 -5.57
N SER A 46 -0.53 -8.06 -5.22
CA SER A 46 -1.63 -8.12 -6.21
C SER A 46 -1.72 -6.86 -7.07
N VAL A 47 -1.46 -5.68 -6.50
CA VAL A 47 -1.36 -4.43 -7.24
C VAL A 47 -0.26 -4.52 -8.30
N VAL A 48 0.95 -4.91 -7.90
CA VAL A 48 2.10 -5.00 -8.81
C VAL A 48 1.86 -6.04 -9.91
N GLU A 49 1.38 -7.23 -9.54
CA GLU A 49 1.07 -8.31 -10.48
C GLU A 49 0.05 -7.87 -11.52
N THR A 50 -1.00 -7.17 -11.10
CA THR A 50 -2.03 -6.74 -12.04
C THR A 50 -1.56 -5.64 -12.97
N LEU A 51 -0.91 -4.60 -12.45
CA LEU A 51 -0.39 -3.53 -13.31
C LEU A 51 0.62 -4.11 -14.31
N SER A 52 1.40 -5.10 -13.90
CA SER A 52 2.38 -5.77 -14.77
C SER A 52 1.76 -6.63 -15.88
N LEU A 53 0.44 -6.85 -15.91
CA LEU A 53 -0.21 -7.58 -17.01
C LEU A 53 -0.05 -6.87 -18.36
N ASP A 54 -0.02 -5.54 -18.37
CA ASP A 54 0.29 -4.74 -19.56
C ASP A 54 1.70 -4.13 -19.46
N ARG A 55 2.69 -5.01 -19.34
CA ARG A 55 4.10 -4.63 -19.22
C ARG A 55 4.58 -3.75 -20.38
N THR A 56 4.06 -3.97 -21.58
CA THR A 56 4.46 -3.22 -22.78
C THR A 56 4.02 -1.76 -22.71
N SER A 57 2.76 -1.49 -22.35
CA SER A 57 2.29 -0.12 -22.19
C SER A 57 3.01 0.59 -21.03
N LEU A 58 3.27 -0.12 -19.93
CA LEU A 58 4.04 0.43 -18.81
C LEU A 58 5.48 0.81 -19.19
N GLU A 59 6.17 -0.05 -19.94
CA GLU A 59 7.52 0.26 -20.42
C GLU A 59 7.51 1.43 -21.40
N HIS A 60 6.51 1.50 -22.27
CA HIS A 60 6.33 2.64 -23.18
C HIS A 60 6.13 3.96 -22.41
N GLU A 61 5.25 3.99 -21.42
CA GLU A 61 5.03 5.17 -20.56
C GLU A 61 6.31 5.57 -19.81
N ALA A 62 7.04 4.60 -19.24
CA ALA A 62 8.31 4.86 -18.55
C ALA A 62 9.36 5.48 -19.49
N ASN A 63 9.47 4.96 -20.71
CA ASN A 63 10.43 5.44 -21.70
C ASN A 63 10.13 6.88 -22.14
N LEU A 64 8.87 7.31 -22.19
CA LEU A 64 8.50 8.70 -22.51
C LEU A 64 9.07 9.73 -21.52
N VAL A 65 9.38 9.31 -20.29
CA VAL A 65 10.00 10.14 -19.25
C VAL A 65 11.47 9.74 -18.96
N GLY A 66 12.10 8.99 -19.87
CA GLY A 66 13.50 8.57 -19.75
C GLY A 66 13.77 7.55 -18.63
N LYS A 67 12.75 6.77 -18.25
CA LYS A 67 12.84 5.70 -17.24
C LYS A 67 12.59 4.33 -17.89
N THR A 68 12.87 3.26 -17.16
CA THR A 68 12.50 1.88 -17.50
C THR A 68 11.83 1.24 -16.29
N ILE A 69 10.92 0.30 -16.50
CA ILE A 69 10.33 -0.49 -15.39
C ILE A 69 11.31 -1.53 -14.84
N ASN A 70 12.41 -1.78 -15.54
CA ASN A 70 13.39 -2.78 -15.13
C ASN A 70 14.44 -2.17 -14.21
N HIS A 71 14.22 -2.28 -12.91
CA HIS A 71 15.12 -1.77 -11.88
C HIS A 71 15.96 -2.89 -11.27
N ASN A 72 16.85 -3.51 -12.06
CA ASN A 72 17.67 -4.64 -11.62
C ASN A 72 18.48 -4.38 -10.34
N HIS A 73 18.79 -3.12 -10.04
CA HIS A 73 19.60 -2.71 -8.88
C HIS A 73 19.08 -1.45 -8.16
N ALA A 74 17.77 -1.18 -8.18
CA ALA A 74 17.27 -0.06 -7.39
C ALA A 74 17.45 -0.35 -5.89
N ALA A 75 18.39 0.36 -5.27
CA ALA A 75 18.40 0.51 -3.83
C ALA A 75 17.16 1.33 -3.47
N PHE A 76 16.06 0.66 -3.12
CA PHE A 76 14.96 1.33 -2.45
C PHE A 76 15.55 1.95 -1.19
N ALA A 77 15.56 3.28 -1.10
CA ALA A 77 16.06 3.96 0.08
C ALA A 77 15.24 3.46 1.28
N ALA A 78 15.89 2.75 2.20
CA ALA A 78 15.23 2.32 3.41
C ALA A 78 14.77 3.57 4.16
N ILE A 79 13.47 3.65 4.48
CA ILE A 79 12.96 4.67 5.39
C ILE A 79 13.66 4.42 6.72
N LYS A 80 14.60 5.32 7.08
CA LYS A 80 15.46 5.16 8.26
C LYS A 80 14.70 5.17 9.59
N ASP A 81 13.49 5.73 9.63
CA ASP A 81 12.64 5.72 10.81
C ASP A 81 11.14 5.65 10.44
N PRO A 82 10.50 4.48 10.58
CA PRO A 82 9.08 4.29 10.25
C PRO A 82 8.11 4.99 11.22
N LYS A 83 8.58 5.53 12.34
CA LYS A 83 7.73 6.13 13.39
C LYS A 83 7.49 7.63 13.23
N ALA A 84 8.07 8.25 12.20
CA ALA A 84 7.92 9.69 11.92
C ALA A 84 6.80 10.02 10.91
N LEU A 85 6.02 9.01 10.48
CA LEU A 85 4.87 9.14 9.56
C LEU A 85 3.54 9.10 10.31
#